data_AF-A0A7T7MAY6-F1
#
_entry.id   AF-A0A7T7MAY6-F1
#
_cell.length_a   1.000
_cell.length_b   1.000
_cell.length_c   1.000
_cell.angle_alpha   90.00
_cell.angle_beta   90.00
_cell.angle_gamma   90.00
#
_symmetry.space_group_name_H-M   'P 1'
#
loop_
_entity.id
_entity.type
_entity.pdbx_description
1 polymer ?
#
loop_
_entity_poly.entity_id
_entity_poly.type
_entity_poly.pdbx_seq_one_letter_code
_entity_poly.pdbx_strand_id
1 'polypeptide(L)' 'MAAPGEEACSSTVVAAHLGKPLDSLGPARANLMSMGLVYAPQRGQVAFTVAGCARYVARRHEMEA' A
#
# COMPACT_ATOMS: atom_id res chain seq x y z
N MET A 1 0.49 9.20 -13.43
CA MET A 1 0.36 9.79 -12.09
C MET A 1 -1.07 9.57 -11.63
N ALA A 2 -1.27 8.94 -10.46
CA ALA A 2 -2.61 8.71 -9.92
C ALA A 2 -3.37 10.05 -9.80
N ALA A 3 -4.65 10.04 -10.18
CA ALA A 3 -5.51 11.20 -10.04
C ALA A 3 -5.64 11.58 -8.54
N PRO A 4 -5.81 12.86 -8.21
CA PRO A 4 -6.07 13.29 -6.83
C PRO A 4 -7.36 12.61 -6.34
N GLY A 5 -7.22 11.63 -5.42
CA GLY A 5 -8.35 10.87 -4.89
C GLY A 5 -8.10 9.38 -4.63
N GLU A 6 -6.96 8.81 -5.05
CA GLU A 6 -6.57 7.49 -4.55
C GLU A 6 -5.79 7.65 -3.24
N GLU A 7 -6.46 7.35 -2.13
CA GLU A 7 -6.06 7.80 -0.80
C GLU A 7 -4.79 7.10 -0.31
N ALA A 8 -3.79 7.90 -0.02
CA ALA A 8 -2.61 7.46 0.70
C ALA A 8 -3.02 6.90 2.06
N CYS A 9 -2.61 5.66 2.35
CA CYS A 9 -2.93 5.01 3.61
C CYS A 9 -1.81 5.23 4.62
N SER A 10 -2.17 5.38 5.90
CA SER A 10 -1.19 5.42 6.99
C SER A 10 -0.56 4.05 7.19
N SER A 11 0.77 4.01 7.23
CA SER A 11 1.53 2.77 7.48
C SER A 11 1.17 2.15 8.84
N THR A 12 0.80 2.97 9.82
CA THR A 12 0.32 2.50 11.13
C THR A 12 -1.02 1.80 11.02
N VAL A 13 -1.93 2.29 10.18
CA VAL A 13 -3.23 1.65 9.93
C VAL A 13 -3.02 0.31 9.20
N VAL A 14 -2.12 0.27 8.22
CA VAL A 14 -1.74 -0.99 7.54
C VAL A 14 -1.16 -2.00 8.54
N ALA A 15 -0.25 -1.56 9.41
CA ALA A 15 0.33 -2.41 10.44
C ALA A 15 -0.73 -2.99 11.40
N ALA A 16 -1.68 -2.15 11.85
CA ALA A 16 -2.81 -2.56 12.67
C ALA A 16 -3.70 -3.58 11.96
N HIS A 17 -4.04 -3.34 10.68
CA HIS A 17 -4.86 -4.27 9.89
C HIS A 17 -4.17 -5.62 9.66
N LEU A 18 -2.85 -5.63 9.52
CA LEU A 18 -2.05 -6.84 9.37
C LEU A 18 -1.74 -7.53 10.71
N GLY A 19 -2.07 -6.93 11.86
CA GLY A 19 -1.70 -7.43 13.18
C GLY A 19 -0.18 -7.50 13.39
N LYS A 20 0.59 -6.64 12.72
CA LYS A 20 2.05 -6.66 12.72
C LYS A 20 2.62 -5.36 13.31
N PRO A 21 3.79 -5.41 13.98
CA PRO A 21 4.44 -4.18 14.44
C PRO A 21 4.88 -3.33 13.25
N LEU A 22 4.72 -2.00 13.35
CA LEU A 22 5.03 -1.06 12.27
C LEU A 22 6.46 -1.22 11.74
N ASP A 23 7.42 -1.46 12.62
CA ASP A 23 8.84 -1.60 12.26
C ASP A 23 9.11 -2.83 11.38
N SER A 24 8.27 -3.87 11.47
CA SER A 24 8.40 -5.07 10.62
C SER A 24 7.97 -4.83 9.17
N LEU A 25 7.22 -3.76 8.89
CA LEU A 25 6.79 -3.42 7.53
C LEU A 25 7.91 -2.74 6.73
N GLY A 26 9.01 -2.31 7.37
CA GLY A 26 10.12 -1.60 6.72
C GLY A 26 10.67 -2.30 5.47
N PRO A 27 11.12 -3.57 5.56
CA PRO A 27 11.63 -4.32 4.42
C PRO A 27 10.60 -4.52 3.31
N ALA A 28 9.35 -4.89 3.66
CA ALA A 28 8.28 -5.11 2.70
C ALA A 28 7.93 -3.82 1.94
N ARG A 29 7.83 -2.69 2.67
CA ARG A 29 7.59 -1.36 2.10
C ARG A 29 8.71 -0.97 1.14
N ALA A 30 9.98 -1.13 1.53
CA ALA A 30 11.12 -0.80 0.69
C ALA A 30 11.14 -1.64 -0.60
N ASN A 31 10.84 -2.94 -0.51
CA ASN A 31 10.77 -3.81 -1.69
C ASN A 31 9.65 -3.40 -2.66
N LEU A 32 8.45 -3.12 -2.14
CA LEU A 32 7.32 -2.66 -2.97
C LEU A 32 7.61 -1.31 -3.64
N MET A 33 8.34 -0.40 -2.97
CA MET A 33 8.80 0.86 -3.55
C MET A 33 9.85 0.64 -4.64
N SER A 34 10.80 -0.27 -4.42
CA SER A 34 11.82 -0.65 -5.40
C SER A 34 11.20 -1.20 -6.68
N MET A 35 10.15 -2.02 -6.56
CA MET A 35 9.38 -2.54 -7.69
C MET A 35 8.48 -1.48 -8.36
N GLY A 36 8.37 -0.27 -7.81
CA GLY A 36 7.50 0.79 -8.32
C GLY A 36 6.01 0.55 -8.09
N LEU A 37 5.62 -0.41 -7.25
CA LEU A 37 4.22 -0.74 -6.98
C LEU A 37 3.55 0.28 -6.06
N VAL A 38 4.33 0.83 -5.11
CA VAL A 38 3.86 1.85 -4.16
C VAL A 38 4.88 2.97 -4.02
N TYR A 39 4.43 4.13 -3.54
CA TYR A 39 5.28 5.27 -3.19
C TYR A 39 4.84 5.90 -1.86
N ALA A 40 5.65 6.79 -1.30
CA ALA A 40 5.34 7.51 -0.06
C ALA A 40 5.02 8.98 -0.38
N PRO A 41 3.74 9.37 -0.44
CA PRO A 41 3.37 10.76 -0.70
C PRO A 41 3.71 11.68 0.48
N GLN A 42 3.68 11.16 1.70
CA GLN A 42 4.07 11.86 2.92
C GLN A 42 4.75 10.90 3.90
N ARG A 43 5.44 11.44 4.90
CA ARG A 43 6.10 10.61 5.93
C ARG A 43 5.06 9.75 6.66
N GLY A 44 5.29 8.44 6.69
CA GLY A 44 4.39 7.49 7.33
C GLY A 44 3.20 7.08 6.47
N GLN A 45 3.09 7.55 5.24
CA GLN A 45 2.05 7.12 4.30
C GLN A 45 2.59 6.22 3.19
N VAL A 46 1.68 5.46 2.58
CA VAL A 46 1.93 4.64 1.40
C VAL A 46 0.73 4.72 0.45
N ALA A 47 0.98 4.81 -0.85
CA ALA A 47 -0.06 4.81 -1.88
C ALA A 47 0.39 3.96 -3.07
N PHE A 48 -0.57 3.37 -3.80
CA PHE A 48 -0.26 2.70 -5.06
C PHE A 48 0.18 3.69 -6.13
N THR A 49 1.15 3.29 -6.95
CA THR A 49 1.63 4.13 -8.07
C THR A 49 0.62 4.21 -9.21
N VAL A 50 -0.19 3.15 -9.39
CA VAL A 50 -1.16 3.01 -10.48
C VAL A 50 -2.58 3.21 -9.94
N ALA A 51 -3.35 4.06 -10.61
CA ALA A 51 -4.75 4.31 -10.28
C ALA A 51 -5.60 3.02 -10.44
N GLY A 52 -6.52 2.78 -9.51
CA GLY A 52 -7.36 1.59 -9.47
C GLY A 52 -6.67 0.32 -8.99
N CYS A 53 -5.37 0.36 -8.64
CA CYS A 53 -4.63 -0.84 -8.23
C CYS A 53 -5.20 -1.45 -6.95
N ALA A 54 -5.64 -0.63 -6.00
CA ALA A 54 -6.30 -1.10 -4.78
C ALA A 54 -7.55 -1.95 -5.08
N ARG A 55 -8.41 -1.48 -5.99
CA ARG A 55 -9.61 -2.24 -6.42
C ARG A 55 -9.24 -3.51 -7.17
N TYR A 56 -8.20 -3.47 -8.00
CA TYR A 56 -7.71 -4.64 -8.72
C TYR A 56 -7.26 -5.73 -7.74
N VAL A 57 -6.42 -5.39 -6.76
CA VAL A 57 -5.92 -6.35 -5.76
C VAL A 57 -7.07 -6.95 -4.93
N ALA A 58 -8.03 -6.11 -4.50
CA ALA A 58 -9.20 -6.58 -3.75
C ALA A 58 -10.03 -7.61 -4.54
N ARG A 59 -10.38 -7.29 -5.79
CA ARG A 59 -11.10 -8.22 -6.68
C ARG A 59 -10.34 -9.53 -6.91
N ARG A 60 -9.01 -9.44 -7.01
CA ARG A 60 -8.15 -10.62 -7.25
C ARG A 60 -8.13 -11.53 -6.01
N HIS A 61 -8.07 -10.94 -4.81
CA HIS A 61 -8.14 -11.68 -3.55
C HIS A 61 -9.49 -12.38 -3.36
N GLU A 62 -10.60 -11.75 -3.75
CA GLU A 62 -11.94 -12.37 -3.72
C GLU A 62 -12.08 -13.59 -4.64
N MET A 63 -11.33 -13.64 -5.74
CA MET A 63 -11.35 -14.75 -6.71
C MET A 63 -10.44 -15.92 -6.33
N GLU A 64 -9.43 -15.66 -5.48
CA GLU A 64 -8.46 -16.66 -5.03
C GLU A 64 -8.83 -17.28 -3.66
N ALA A 65 -9.81 -16.72 -2.95
CA ALA A 65 -10.31 -17.15 -1.64
C ALA A 65 -11.50 -18.12 -1.76
#